data_AF-A0A1F5AL46-F1
#
_entry.id   AF-A0A1F5AL46-F1
#
_cell.length_a   1.000
_cell.length_b   1.000
_cell.length_c   1.000
_cell.angle_alpha   90.00
_cell.angle_beta   90.00
_cell.angle_gamma   90.00
#
_symmetry.space_group_name_H-M   'P 1'
#
loop_
_entity.id
_entity.type
_entity.pdbx_description
1 polymer ?
#
loop_
_entity_poly.entity_id
_entity_poly.type
_entity_poly.pdbx_seq_one_letter_code
_entity_poly.pdbx_strand_id
1 'polypeptide(L)'
;MKRRDFLGKSGCGVAAFLAGQAAAETLGAGDLEPQQQQQAPPPKRKKYKMEVEIFEARPDSWCHKKGDRFAIPQDIGKICPWLQASLHDFLVALGHGATLPWKYEGTPYEKVIDPDGVTTEYVRCPDPTSNLVAKITRTAIA
;
A
#
# COMPACT_ATOMS: atom_id res chain seq x y z
N MET A 1 -21.32 -29.31 9.26
CA MET A 1 -22.39 -28.34 8.91
C MET A 1 -22.41 -28.17 7.39
N LYS A 2 -23.56 -28.31 6.73
CA LYS A 2 -23.67 -28.22 5.27
C LYS A 2 -23.83 -26.74 4.88
N ARG A 3 -23.16 -26.29 3.80
CA ARG A 3 -23.17 -24.89 3.33
C ARG A 3 -24.56 -24.27 3.12
N ARG A 4 -25.61 -25.10 3.05
CA ARG A 4 -27.01 -24.70 2.85
C ARG A 4 -27.69 -24.21 4.13
N ASP A 5 -27.17 -24.54 5.30
CA ASP A 5 -27.78 -24.17 6.59
C ASP A 5 -27.49 -22.72 7.00
N PHE A 6 -26.50 -22.08 6.36
CA PHE A 6 -26.11 -20.69 6.63
C PHE A 6 -27.05 -19.67 5.96
N LEU A 7 -27.53 -19.98 4.76
CA LEU A 7 -28.43 -19.10 4.00
C LEU A 7 -29.84 -19.00 4.60
N GLY A 8 -30.25 -19.98 5.42
CA GLY A 8 -31.56 -19.97 6.07
C GLY A 8 -31.69 -19.00 7.24
N LYS A 9 -30.58 -18.48 7.79
CA LYS A 9 -30.58 -17.64 9.00
C LYS A 9 -30.34 -16.14 8.77
N SER A 10 -30.13 -15.71 7.52
CA SER A 10 -29.79 -14.30 7.19
C SER A 10 -30.98 -13.50 6.62
N GLY A 11 -32.21 -13.94 6.86
CA GLY A 11 -33.44 -13.40 6.27
C GLY A 11 -33.96 -12.06 6.85
N CYS A 12 -33.12 -11.19 7.40
CA CYS A 12 -33.54 -9.89 7.94
C CYS A 12 -33.04 -8.66 7.16
N GLY A 13 -32.33 -8.84 6.03
CA GLY A 13 -31.80 -7.71 5.25
C GLY A 13 -32.69 -7.17 4.13
N VAL A 14 -33.67 -7.95 3.65
CA VAL A 14 -34.42 -7.61 2.42
C VAL A 14 -35.60 -6.67 2.68
N ALA A 15 -36.17 -6.69 3.90
CA ALA A 15 -37.31 -5.83 4.23
C ALA A 15 -36.96 -4.33 4.29
N ALA A 16 -35.71 -3.97 4.56
CA ALA A 16 -35.27 -2.57 4.62
C ALA A 16 -35.23 -1.90 3.24
N PHE A 17 -35.08 -2.66 2.15
CA PHE A 17 -35.03 -2.11 0.79
C PHE A 17 -36.43 -1.77 0.23
N LEU A 18 -37.49 -2.43 0.71
CA LEU A 18 -38.85 -2.21 0.22
C LEU A 18 -39.58 -1.10 0.97
N ALA A 19 -39.25 -0.84 2.24
CA ALA A 19 -39.83 0.26 3.00
C ALA A 19 -39.34 1.66 2.55
N GLY A 20 -38.15 1.74 1.94
CA GLY A 20 -37.58 3.00 1.46
C GLY A 20 -38.24 3.54 0.18
N GLN A 21 -38.87 2.68 -0.62
CA GLN A 21 -39.52 3.12 -1.87
C GLN A 21 -40.91 3.73 -1.65
N ALA A 22 -41.67 3.24 -0.67
CA ALA A 22 -43.02 3.75 -0.39
C ALA A 22 -43.03 5.11 0.33
N ALA A 23 -41.96 5.46 1.04
CA ALA A 23 -41.85 6.75 1.73
C ALA A 23 -41.48 7.93 0.79
N ALA A 24 -41.02 7.65 -0.43
CA ALA A 24 -40.62 8.67 -1.39
C ALA A 24 -41.78 9.22 -2.25
N GLU A 25 -42.92 8.53 -2.30
CA GLU A 25 -44.05 8.92 -3.16
C GLU A 25 -44.95 10.03 -2.59
N THR A 26 -44.79 10.42 -1.32
CA THR A 26 -45.72 11.36 -0.65
C THR A 26 -45.16 12.75 -0.32
N LEU A 27 -43.93 13.09 -0.74
CA LEU A 27 -43.38 14.43 -0.55
C LEU A 27 -42.95 15.06 -1.86
N GLY A 28 -43.90 15.77 -2.47
CA GLY A 28 -43.64 16.97 -3.28
C GLY A 28 -42.89 16.76 -4.58
N ALA A 29 -43.65 16.70 -5.68
CA ALA A 29 -43.17 17.01 -7.02
C ALA A 29 -42.58 18.43 -7.05
N GLY A 30 -41.26 18.52 -6.96
CA GLY A 30 -40.48 19.62 -7.50
C GLY A 30 -39.64 19.05 -8.64
N ASP A 31 -39.78 19.61 -9.84
CA ASP A 31 -39.01 19.25 -11.03
C ASP A 31 -37.50 19.41 -10.76
N LEU A 32 -36.86 18.32 -10.34
CA LEU A 32 -35.41 18.21 -10.31
C LEU A 32 -35.00 17.49 -11.59
N GLU A 33 -34.64 18.29 -12.61
CA GLU A 33 -33.89 17.78 -13.75
C GLU A 33 -32.66 17.00 -13.23
N PRO A 34 -32.44 15.75 -13.69
CA PRO A 34 -31.24 15.01 -13.33
C PRO A 34 -30.04 15.69 -14.00
N GLN A 35 -29.35 16.56 -13.25
CA GLN A 35 -28.03 17.04 -13.62
C GLN A 35 -27.10 15.82 -13.71
N GLN A 36 -26.85 15.36 -14.95
CA GLN A 36 -25.75 14.47 -15.26
C GLN A 36 -24.45 15.22 -14.92
N GLN A 37 -23.99 15.04 -13.68
CA GLN A 37 -22.64 15.44 -13.30
C GLN A 37 -21.67 14.64 -14.16
N GLN A 38 -21.11 15.31 -15.17
CA GLN A 38 -20.03 14.80 -16.00
C GLN A 38 -18.86 14.47 -15.07
N GLN A 39 -18.78 13.21 -14.64
CA GLN A 39 -17.70 12.75 -13.77
C GLN A 39 -16.40 12.88 -14.55
N ALA A 40 -15.52 13.78 -14.12
CA ALA A 40 -14.19 13.93 -14.70
C ALA A 40 -13.49 12.55 -14.70
N PRO A 41 -12.75 12.21 -15.78
CA PRO A 41 -12.05 10.95 -15.83
C PRO A 41 -11.14 10.81 -14.60
N PRO A 42 -11.10 9.63 -13.96
CA PRO A 42 -10.30 9.43 -12.75
C PRO A 42 -8.83 9.78 -13.03
N PRO A 43 -8.14 10.42 -12.08
CA PRO A 43 -6.74 10.80 -12.28
C PRO A 43 -5.90 9.57 -12.62
N LYS A 44 -5.06 9.69 -13.64
CA LYS A 44 -4.13 8.61 -14.03
C LYS A 44 -3.24 8.29 -12.85
N ARG A 45 -3.30 7.04 -12.38
CA ARG A 45 -2.44 6.56 -11.30
C ARG A 45 -0.99 6.55 -11.78
N LYS A 46 -0.12 7.27 -11.06
CA LYS A 46 1.33 7.20 -11.28
C LYS A 46 1.80 5.76 -11.10
N LYS A 47 2.72 5.32 -11.96
CA LYS A 47 3.40 4.03 -11.83
C LYS A 47 4.76 4.28 -11.19
N TYR A 48 5.27 3.28 -10.48
CA TYR A 48 6.53 3.39 -9.77
C TYR A 48 7.40 2.16 -10.02
N LYS A 49 8.71 2.38 -10.14
CA LYS A 49 9.73 1.35 -9.96
C LYS A 49 10.24 1.42 -8.52
N MET A 50 10.55 0.27 -7.96
CA MET A 50 11.12 0.17 -6.60
C MET A 50 12.35 -0.72 -6.61
N GLU A 51 13.36 -0.28 -5.87
CA GLU A 51 14.58 -1.02 -5.61
C GLU A 51 14.80 -1.08 -4.11
N VAL A 52 15.28 -2.21 -3.61
CA VAL A 52 15.71 -2.39 -2.22
C VAL A 52 17.22 -2.60 -2.21
N GLU A 53 17.94 -1.77 -1.46
CA GLU A 53 19.38 -1.88 -1.23
C GLU A 53 19.65 -2.20 0.24
N ILE A 54 20.55 -3.13 0.53
CA ILE A 54 21.02 -3.37 1.91
C ILE A 54 22.04 -2.29 2.27
N PHE A 55 21.56 -1.28 3.00
CA PHE A 55 22.33 -0.10 3.38
C PHE A 55 23.35 -0.40 4.51
N GLU A 56 22.92 -1.17 5.50
CA GLU A 56 23.75 -1.65 6.59
C GLU A 56 23.59 -3.16 6.75
N ALA A 57 24.71 -3.83 7.06
CA ALA A 57 24.74 -5.23 7.41
C ALA A 57 25.94 -5.50 8.30
N ARG A 58 25.83 -6.46 9.22
CA ARG A 58 27.02 -7.02 9.88
C ARG A 58 27.90 -7.74 8.85
N PRO A 59 29.24 -7.70 8.97
CA PRO A 59 30.13 -8.41 8.05
C PRO A 59 29.86 -9.92 7.98
N ASP A 60 29.50 -10.52 9.11
CA ASP A 60 29.18 -11.94 9.29
C ASP A 60 27.69 -12.27 9.09
N SER A 61 26.86 -11.30 8.67
CA SER A 61 25.45 -11.56 8.33
C SER A 61 25.35 -12.69 7.32
N TRP A 62 24.58 -13.73 7.64
CA TRP A 62 24.46 -14.92 6.81
C TRP A 62 23.49 -14.74 5.64
N CYS A 63 22.49 -13.86 5.78
CA CYS A 63 21.39 -13.76 4.83
C CYS A 63 21.63 -12.74 3.70
N HIS A 64 22.18 -11.56 4.02
CA HIS A 64 22.48 -10.50 3.06
C HIS A 64 23.74 -9.73 3.45
N LYS A 65 24.37 -9.10 2.46
CA LYS A 65 25.56 -8.25 2.60
C LYS A 65 25.24 -6.80 2.25
N LYS A 66 26.03 -5.88 2.81
CA LYS A 66 25.93 -4.45 2.49
C LYS A 66 26.16 -4.25 0.99
N GLY A 67 25.27 -3.52 0.35
CA GLY A 67 25.30 -3.22 -1.08
C GLY A 67 24.50 -4.19 -1.96
N ASP A 68 23.94 -5.27 -1.40
CA ASP A 68 23.01 -6.13 -2.16
C ASP A 68 21.81 -5.31 -2.64
N ARG A 69 21.41 -5.49 -3.91
CA ARG A 69 20.29 -4.77 -4.54
C ARG A 69 19.26 -5.74 -5.10
N PHE A 70 17.99 -5.40 -4.96
CA PHE A 70 16.85 -6.20 -5.40
C PHE A 70 15.82 -5.32 -6.11
N ALA A 71 15.44 -5.68 -7.35
CA ALA A 71 14.38 -5.02 -8.08
C ALA A 71 13.00 -5.58 -7.67
N ILE A 72 12.06 -4.73 -7.25
CA ILE A 72 10.73 -5.17 -6.80
C ILE A 72 9.69 -4.92 -7.90
N PRO A 73 8.85 -5.93 -8.24
CA PRO A 73 8.63 -7.21 -7.54
C PRO A 73 9.47 -8.40 -8.02
N GLN A 74 10.34 -8.25 -9.01
CA GLN A 74 11.02 -9.34 -9.72
C GLN A 74 11.92 -10.19 -8.80
N ASP A 75 12.61 -9.55 -7.86
CA ASP A 75 13.59 -10.14 -6.96
C ASP A 75 13.04 -10.40 -5.56
N ILE A 76 11.73 -10.29 -5.34
CA ILE A 76 11.14 -10.43 -3.99
C ILE A 76 11.49 -11.77 -3.33
N GLY A 77 11.59 -12.84 -4.12
CA GLY A 77 11.97 -14.18 -3.63
C GLY A 77 13.45 -14.35 -3.27
N LYS A 78 14.30 -13.37 -3.61
CA LYS A 78 15.72 -13.35 -3.21
C LYS A 78 15.91 -12.72 -1.83
N ILE A 79 14.92 -11.98 -1.34
CA ILE A 79 14.96 -11.36 -0.02
C ILE A 79 14.59 -12.41 1.03
N CYS A 80 15.44 -12.60 2.04
CA CYS A 80 15.16 -13.51 3.14
C CYS A 80 13.80 -13.19 3.84
N PRO A 81 13.09 -14.20 4.37
CA PRO A 81 11.71 -14.02 4.87
C PRO A 81 11.56 -12.96 5.97
N TRP A 82 12.55 -12.84 6.86
CA TRP A 82 12.53 -11.87 7.96
C TRP A 82 12.53 -10.43 7.44
N LEU A 83 13.44 -10.12 6.52
CA LEU A 83 13.52 -8.80 5.93
C LEU A 83 12.31 -8.53 5.03
N GLN A 84 11.89 -9.53 4.25
CA GLN A 84 10.72 -9.40 3.39
C GLN A 84 9.45 -9.04 4.17
N ALA A 85 9.22 -9.70 5.32
CA ALA A 85 8.08 -9.41 6.17
C ALA A 85 8.09 -7.96 6.66
N SER A 86 9.24 -7.44 7.09
CA SER A 86 9.36 -6.04 7.53
C SER A 86 9.23 -5.03 6.39
N LEU A 87 9.60 -5.39 5.17
CA LEU A 87 9.48 -4.52 4.00
C LEU A 87 8.05 -4.45 3.44
N HIS A 88 7.22 -5.48 3.69
CA HIS A 88 5.96 -5.69 2.95
C HIS A 88 5.06 -4.45 2.90
N ASP A 89 4.68 -3.92 4.06
CA ASP A 89 3.73 -2.79 4.13
C ASP A 89 4.30 -1.52 3.51
N PHE A 90 5.61 -1.30 3.63
CA PHE A 90 6.29 -0.17 3.00
C PHE A 90 6.28 -0.30 1.47
N LEU A 91 6.58 -1.48 0.93
CA LEU A 91 6.55 -1.72 -0.51
C LEU A 91 5.14 -1.53 -1.07
N VAL A 92 4.11 -1.98 -0.37
CA VAL A 92 2.71 -1.78 -0.75
C VAL A 92 2.36 -0.29 -0.72
N ALA A 93 2.59 0.39 0.40
CA ALA A 93 2.27 1.81 0.55
C ALA A 93 2.98 2.68 -0.49
N LEU A 94 4.30 2.51 -0.65
CA LEU A 94 5.11 3.25 -1.61
C LEU A 94 4.70 2.93 -3.05
N GLY A 95 4.39 1.67 -3.37
CA GLY A 95 3.90 1.23 -4.67
C GLY A 95 2.55 1.84 -5.06
N HIS A 96 1.70 2.14 -4.07
CA HIS A 96 0.45 2.88 -4.26
C HIS A 96 0.62 4.41 -4.27
N GLY A 97 1.85 4.91 -4.18
CA GLY A 97 2.14 6.34 -4.21
C GLY A 97 2.00 7.05 -2.88
N ALA A 98 1.87 6.33 -1.77
CA ALA A 98 1.89 6.95 -0.44
C ALA A 98 3.25 7.60 -0.17
N THR A 99 3.24 8.72 0.56
CA THR A 99 4.47 9.38 1.00
C THR A 99 4.47 9.39 2.53
N LEU A 100 5.49 8.77 3.10
CA LEU A 100 5.66 8.66 4.56
C LEU A 100 6.42 9.90 5.06
N PRO A 101 5.81 10.76 5.90
CA PRO A 101 6.28 12.14 6.10
C PRO A 101 7.51 12.29 7.01
N TRP A 102 7.86 11.26 7.78
CA TRP A 102 9.00 11.33 8.69
C TRP A 102 10.32 11.24 7.93
N LYS A 103 11.26 12.15 8.21
CA LYS A 103 12.50 12.31 7.44
C LYS A 103 13.76 11.73 8.08
N TYR A 104 13.73 11.41 9.38
CA TYR A 104 14.91 10.96 10.14
C TYR A 104 16.10 11.93 10.07
N GLU A 105 15.84 13.24 10.19
CA GLU A 105 16.83 14.31 10.09
C GLU A 105 17.99 14.12 11.09
N GLY A 106 19.22 14.34 10.62
CA GLY A 106 20.41 14.21 11.46
C GLY A 106 20.82 12.77 11.77
N THR A 107 20.23 11.78 11.09
CA THR A 107 20.63 10.37 11.18
C THR A 107 21.21 9.86 9.86
N PRO A 108 21.93 8.73 9.83
CA PRO A 108 22.36 8.10 8.58
C PRO A 108 21.22 7.66 7.64
N TYR A 109 19.98 7.68 8.14
CA TYR A 109 18.78 7.23 7.44
C TYR A 109 17.93 8.40 6.93
N GLU A 110 18.50 9.59 6.84
CA GLU A 110 17.77 10.77 6.38
C GLU A 110 17.17 10.53 4.98
N LYS A 111 15.87 10.79 4.86
CA LYS A 111 15.11 10.44 3.66
C LYS A 111 15.06 11.55 2.64
N VAL A 112 15.04 11.12 1.38
CA VAL A 112 14.63 11.94 0.25
C VAL A 112 13.12 11.78 0.07
N ILE A 113 12.38 12.89 0.11
CA ILE A 113 10.94 12.92 -0.17
C ILE A 113 10.69 13.79 -1.41
N ASP A 114 10.49 13.11 -2.54
CA ASP A 114 9.90 13.62 -3.78
C ASP A 114 10.45 14.95 -4.34
N PRO A 115 11.78 15.11 -4.55
CA PRO A 115 12.29 16.24 -5.33
C PRO A 115 11.97 16.10 -6.83
N ASP A 116 11.95 14.86 -7.36
CA ASP A 116 11.79 14.56 -8.80
C ASP A 116 11.02 13.24 -9.06
N GLY A 117 10.07 12.87 -8.21
CA GLY A 117 9.43 11.55 -8.25
C GLY A 117 10.20 10.46 -7.51
N VAL A 118 11.30 10.81 -6.82
CA VAL A 118 12.15 9.88 -6.06
C VAL A 118 11.82 9.94 -4.57
N THR A 119 11.61 8.80 -3.93
CA THR A 119 11.39 8.73 -2.48
C THR A 119 12.17 7.57 -1.89
N THR A 120 12.84 7.80 -0.76
CA THR A 120 13.56 6.74 -0.05
C THR A 120 12.90 6.40 1.28
N GLU A 121 13.00 5.14 1.70
CA GLU A 121 12.54 4.67 3.00
C GLU A 121 13.59 3.74 3.61
N TYR A 122 13.68 3.67 4.93
CA TYR A 122 14.63 2.81 5.63
C TYR A 122 13.89 1.84 6.56
N VAL A 123 14.20 0.55 6.45
CA VAL A 123 13.53 -0.51 7.21
C VAL A 123 14.59 -1.42 7.82
N ARG A 124 14.51 -1.64 9.14
CA ARG A 124 15.40 -2.55 9.86
C ARG A 124 14.85 -3.98 9.82
N CYS A 125 15.73 -4.95 9.55
CA CYS A 125 15.41 -6.36 9.68
C CYS A 125 15.21 -6.70 11.17
N PRO A 126 14.18 -7.49 11.53
CA PRO A 126 13.90 -7.82 12.92
C PRO A 126 14.83 -8.89 13.47
N ASP A 127 15.57 -9.59 12.59
CA ASP A 127 16.57 -10.58 13.00
C ASP A 127 17.76 -9.90 13.69
N PRO A 128 17.93 -10.09 15.02
CA PRO A 128 19.00 -9.45 15.77
C PRO A 128 20.38 -9.99 15.39
N THR A 129 20.45 -11.17 14.76
CA THR A 129 21.72 -11.79 14.38
C THR A 129 22.31 -11.17 13.11
N SER A 130 21.46 -10.62 12.24
CA SER A 130 21.88 -10.01 10.98
C SER A 130 22.09 -8.48 11.07
N ASN A 131 21.32 -7.79 11.93
CA ASN A 131 21.33 -6.32 12.11
C ASN A 131 21.41 -5.57 10.76
N LEU A 132 20.45 -5.88 9.88
CA LEU A 132 20.36 -5.25 8.56
C LEU A 132 19.51 -3.99 8.61
N VAL A 133 19.88 -3.01 7.80
CA VAL A 133 18.99 -1.91 7.41
C VAL A 133 18.90 -1.90 5.90
N ALA A 134 17.67 -1.98 5.38
CA ALA A 134 17.38 -1.88 3.96
C ALA A 134 16.91 -0.45 3.63
N LYS A 135 17.37 0.07 2.50
CA LYS A 135 16.92 1.31 1.88
C LYS A 135 16.03 0.95 0.69
N ILE A 136 14.76 1.35 0.74
CA ILE A 136 13.86 1.29 -0.40
C ILE A 136 14.04 2.59 -1.18
N THR A 137 14.19 2.51 -2.50
CA THR A 137 14.16 3.66 -3.41
C THR A 137 13.00 3.48 -4.37
N ARG A 138 12.01 4.36 -4.27
CA ARG A 138 10.90 4.47 -5.21
C ARG A 138 11.21 5.55 -6.23
N THR A 139 10.93 5.29 -7.51
CA THR A 139 10.99 6.30 -8.58
C THR A 139 9.71 6.26 -9.40
N ALA A 140 9.10 7.42 -9.62
CA ALA A 140 7.98 7.55 -10.55
C ALA A 140 8.40 7.20 -11.99
N ILE A 141 7.54 6.51 -12.71
CA ILE A 141 7.70 6.19 -14.12
C ILE A 141 6.68 7.03 -14.89
N ALA A 142 7.11 7.59 -16.02
CA ALA A 142 6.27 8.36 -16.95
C ALA A 142 5.18 7.49 -17.62
#